data_AF-A0A151JM75-F1
#
_entry.id   AF-A0A151JM75-F1
#
_cell.length_a   1.000
_cell.length_b   1.000
_cell.length_c   1.000
_cell.angle_alpha   90.00
_cell.angle_beta   90.00
_cell.angle_gamma   90.00
#
_symmetry.space_group_name_H-M   'P 1'
#
loop_
_entity.id
_entity.type
_entity.pdbx_description
1 polymer ?
#
loop_
_entity_poly.entity_id
_entity_poly.type
_entity_poly.pdbx_seq_one_letter_code
_entity_poly.pdbx_strand_id
1 'polypeptide(L)'
;MCNKQNVIVKYNEEILLAANIDGLPISKNTNSSFWPILCSVKSVDKIKNKVFMVALYHGNVKPNANEFLTDFVNECITLLENGIYINSKKCHFKLSMLICDTPAKAYILAIKGHSGYFSCTKYNSFRNKVQPEHHIGTSILLKIPNFNIIDNVPIDYMHCFLLGGTKSFFCNKFYGWIYGKPPYKLRARDVNKISERLLRLKSHIPCEFSRKTRPITECKRYKASEFRLLLLYTGPIILKDIISSKMYNDFIVLSLSTSILISQYYSCYENYVSYAHDLFKYFIINSQKLYGPQFISHNVHNFLHLSDCVRLFGSLDNFSAFIFENYMQYLKN
;
A
#
# COMPACT_ATOMS: atom_id res chain seq x y z
N MET A 1 -2.88 17.01 -19.09
CA MET A 1 -1.54 16.86 -18.45
C MET A 1 -0.44 16.57 -19.48
N CYS A 2 -0.61 15.59 -20.38
CA CYS A 2 0.38 15.17 -21.37
C CYS A 2 0.87 16.29 -22.30
N ASN A 3 -0.04 17.07 -22.90
CA ASN A 3 0.31 18.15 -23.84
C ASN A 3 1.16 19.23 -23.16
N LYS A 4 0.80 19.63 -21.92
CA LYS A 4 1.57 20.63 -21.14
C LYS A 4 3.00 20.19 -20.80
N GLN A 5 3.31 18.90 -20.92
CA GLN A 5 4.62 18.35 -20.56
C GLN A 5 5.37 17.77 -21.76
N ASN A 6 4.95 18.09 -22.98
CA ASN A 6 5.57 17.63 -24.21
C ASN A 6 5.79 16.11 -24.20
N VAL A 7 4.77 15.38 -23.75
CA VAL A 7 4.74 13.92 -23.81
C VAL A 7 4.52 13.52 -25.27
N ILE A 8 5.41 12.69 -25.78
CA ILE A 8 5.28 12.09 -27.11
C ILE A 8 4.67 10.70 -26.91
N VAL A 9 3.51 10.47 -27.50
CA VAL A 9 2.86 9.15 -27.53
C VAL A 9 2.86 8.57 -28.93
N LYS A 10 2.78 7.25 -29.03
CA LYS A 10 2.55 6.50 -30.27
C LYS A 10 1.04 6.30 -30.49
N TYR A 11 0.66 6.07 -31.74
CA TYR A 11 -0.72 5.68 -32.07
C TYR A 11 -1.02 4.32 -31.44
N ASN A 12 -2.23 4.14 -30.89
CA ASN A 12 -2.65 2.96 -30.14
C ASN A 12 -1.78 2.61 -28.92
N GLU A 13 -1.01 3.57 -28.38
CA GLU A 13 -0.33 3.36 -27.09
C GLU A 13 -1.35 3.20 -25.96
N GLU A 14 -1.07 2.32 -25.00
CA GLU A 14 -1.95 2.09 -23.86
C GLU A 14 -1.68 3.11 -22.74
N ILE A 15 -2.70 3.86 -22.35
CA ILE A 15 -2.69 4.83 -21.27
C ILE A 15 -3.27 4.18 -20.03
N LEU A 16 -2.38 3.79 -19.12
CA LEU A 16 -2.71 3.11 -17.87
C LEU A 16 -2.98 4.14 -16.77
N LEU A 17 -4.20 4.17 -16.23
CA LEU A 17 -4.57 5.03 -15.12
C LEU A 17 -4.55 4.27 -13.79
N ALA A 18 -3.92 4.85 -12.77
CA ALA A 18 -4.10 4.46 -11.38
C ALA A 18 -5.03 5.47 -10.70
N ALA A 19 -6.06 4.99 -10.03
CA ALA A 19 -6.93 5.80 -9.18
C ALA A 19 -6.67 5.54 -7.70
N ASN A 20 -6.82 6.56 -6.88
CA ASN A 20 -6.79 6.49 -5.43
C ASN A 20 -8.02 7.21 -4.89
N ILE A 21 -8.67 6.55 -3.92
CA ILE A 21 -9.81 7.09 -3.20
C ILE A 21 -9.50 6.93 -1.73
N ASP A 22 -9.59 8.03 -1.00
CA ASP A 22 -9.37 8.07 0.43
C ASP A 22 -10.33 9.07 1.09
N GLY A 23 -10.62 8.86 2.37
CA GLY A 23 -11.46 9.74 3.18
C GLY A 23 -10.61 10.57 4.13
N LEU A 24 -10.73 11.89 4.08
CA LEU A 24 -9.94 12.80 4.90
C LEU A 24 -10.85 13.70 5.75
N PRO A 25 -10.68 13.75 7.08
CA PRO A 25 -11.32 14.78 7.88
C PRO A 25 -10.69 16.14 7.58
N ILE A 26 -11.53 17.17 7.44
CA ILE A 26 -11.11 18.53 7.04
C ILE A 26 -10.57 19.31 8.24
N SER A 27 -11.24 19.16 9.38
CA SER A 27 -10.81 19.77 10.64
C SER A 27 -11.03 18.79 11.78
N LYS A 28 -10.34 19.01 12.91
CA LYS A 28 -10.54 18.19 14.12
C LYS A 28 -11.90 18.42 14.79
N ASN A 29 -12.61 19.50 14.44
CA ASN A 29 -13.79 19.98 15.16
C ASN A 29 -15.07 20.00 14.30
N THR A 30 -15.00 19.65 13.02
CA THR A 30 -16.18 19.57 12.14
C THR A 30 -16.40 18.11 11.73
N ASN A 31 -17.65 17.67 11.68
CA ASN A 31 -18.02 16.36 11.12
C ASN A 31 -17.83 16.29 9.58
N SER A 32 -17.19 17.28 8.98
CA SER A 32 -17.03 17.35 7.54
C SER A 32 -15.87 16.48 7.05
N SER A 33 -16.13 15.74 5.98
CA SER A 33 -15.20 14.83 5.33
C SER A 33 -15.01 15.18 3.86
N PHE A 34 -13.76 15.12 3.40
CA PHE A 34 -13.38 15.18 2.00
C PHE A 34 -13.15 13.77 1.47
N TRP A 35 -13.71 13.48 0.30
CA TRP A 35 -13.46 12.26 -0.46
C TRP A 35 -13.03 12.63 -1.88
N PRO A 36 -11.73 12.80 -2.14
CA PRO A 36 -11.23 12.99 -3.48
C PRO A 36 -11.13 11.66 -4.25
N ILE A 37 -11.31 11.74 -5.56
CA ILE A 37 -10.80 10.75 -6.51
C ILE A 37 -9.56 11.34 -7.14
N LEU A 38 -8.41 10.75 -6.82
CA LEU A 38 -7.11 11.15 -7.32
C LEU A 38 -6.64 10.16 -8.38
N CYS A 39 -5.98 10.65 -9.43
CA CYS A 39 -5.50 9.83 -10.52
C CYS A 39 -4.04 10.11 -10.85
N SER A 40 -3.37 9.10 -11.41
CA SER A 40 -2.01 9.21 -11.95
C SER A 40 -1.86 8.30 -13.18
N VAL A 41 -1.14 8.78 -14.20
CA VAL A 41 -0.94 8.04 -15.47
C VAL A 41 0.34 7.22 -15.38
N LYS A 42 0.22 5.89 -15.29
CA LYS A 42 1.34 4.97 -15.00
C LYS A 42 2.18 4.57 -16.21
N SER A 43 1.61 4.57 -17.42
CA SER A 43 2.34 4.15 -18.62
C SER A 43 3.29 5.22 -19.19
N VAL A 44 3.29 6.44 -18.66
CA VAL A 44 4.11 7.55 -19.16
C VAL A 44 5.12 8.00 -18.11
N ASP A 45 6.39 7.63 -18.30
CA ASP A 45 7.47 7.87 -17.31
C ASP A 45 7.63 9.33 -16.88
N LYS A 46 7.46 10.29 -17.81
CA LYS A 46 7.57 11.73 -17.49
C LYS A 46 6.53 12.20 -16.47
N ILE A 47 5.38 11.53 -16.37
CA ILE A 47 4.24 11.96 -15.57
C ILE A 47 3.73 10.90 -14.58
N LYS A 48 4.39 9.74 -14.48
CA LYS A 48 3.96 8.60 -13.62
C LYS A 48 3.86 8.87 -12.13
N ASN A 49 4.52 9.93 -11.67
CA ASN A 49 4.49 10.39 -10.28
C ASN A 49 3.64 11.64 -10.10
N LYS A 50 3.02 12.16 -11.17
CA LYS A 50 2.11 13.31 -11.08
C LYS A 50 0.72 12.82 -10.78
N VAL A 51 0.15 13.41 -9.73
CA VAL A 51 -1.21 13.16 -9.28
C VAL A 51 -2.07 14.36 -9.65
N PHE A 52 -3.31 14.09 -10.04
CA PHE A 52 -4.32 15.11 -10.30
C PHE A 52 -5.66 14.63 -9.75
N MET A 53 -6.51 15.57 -9.35
CA MET A 53 -7.85 15.27 -8.84
C MET A 53 -8.85 15.27 -9.99
N VAL A 54 -9.72 14.27 -10.05
CA VAL A 54 -10.78 14.15 -11.07
C VAL A 54 -12.18 14.37 -10.49
N ALA A 55 -12.37 14.08 -9.21
CA ALA A 55 -13.60 14.36 -8.50
C ALA A 55 -13.32 14.68 -7.03
N LEU A 56 -14.24 15.41 -6.40
CA LEU A 56 -14.18 15.75 -4.98
C LEU A 56 -15.59 15.77 -4.42
N TYR A 57 -15.80 14.99 -3.36
CA TYR A 57 -16.97 15.13 -2.50
C TYR A 57 -16.58 15.83 -1.20
N HIS A 58 -17.47 16.70 -0.74
CA HIS A 58 -17.39 17.39 0.54
C HIS A 58 -18.74 17.32 1.24
N GLY A 59 -18.76 16.80 2.47
CA GLY A 59 -19.99 16.77 3.25
C GLY A 59 -19.80 16.25 4.66
N ASN A 60 -20.81 16.48 5.50
CA ASN A 60 -20.85 16.06 6.91
C ASN A 60 -21.10 14.55 7.08
N VAL A 61 -21.49 13.87 6.01
CA VAL A 61 -21.75 12.44 6.00
C VAL A 61 -20.93 11.84 4.87
N LYS A 62 -20.42 10.63 5.10
CA LYS A 62 -19.73 9.86 4.06
C LYS A 62 -20.72 9.57 2.92
N PRO A 63 -20.37 9.86 1.65
CA PRO A 63 -21.33 9.71 0.55
C PRO A 63 -21.68 8.24 0.31
N ASN A 64 -22.77 7.97 -0.42
CA ASN A 64 -22.99 6.63 -0.96
C ASN A 64 -21.88 6.31 -1.97
N ALA A 65 -21.22 5.15 -1.83
CA ALA A 65 -20.06 4.79 -2.67
C ALA A 65 -20.41 4.74 -4.17
N ASN A 66 -21.56 4.17 -4.52
CA ASN A 66 -21.94 3.97 -5.91
C ASN A 66 -22.36 5.30 -6.56
N GLU A 67 -23.10 6.14 -5.84
CA GLU A 67 -23.45 7.48 -6.32
C GLU A 67 -22.19 8.33 -6.52
N PHE A 68 -21.31 8.34 -5.52
CA PHE A 68 -20.03 9.07 -5.56
C PHE A 68 -19.15 8.66 -6.75
N LEU A 69 -19.17 7.39 -7.14
CA LEU A 69 -18.35 6.85 -8.22
C LEU A 69 -19.03 6.85 -9.59
N THR A 70 -20.28 7.26 -9.70
CA THR A 70 -21.06 7.13 -10.94
C THR A 70 -20.41 7.87 -12.10
N ASP A 71 -20.10 9.15 -11.93
CA ASP A 71 -19.50 9.96 -13.01
C ASP A 71 -18.12 9.43 -13.41
N PHE A 72 -17.30 9.06 -12.42
CA PHE A 72 -15.98 8.48 -12.65
C PHE A 72 -16.04 7.16 -13.45
N VAL A 73 -16.98 6.28 -13.10
CA VAL A 73 -17.18 5.01 -13.81
C VAL A 73 -17.67 5.23 -15.23
N ASN A 74 -18.65 6.12 -15.42
CA ASN A 74 -19.19 6.44 -16.74
C ASN A 74 -18.10 7.05 -17.66
N GLU A 75 -17.25 7.92 -17.13
CA GLU A 75 -16.12 8.48 -17.87
C GLU A 75 -15.09 7.39 -18.21
N CYS A 76 -14.76 6.49 -17.28
CA CYS A 76 -13.87 5.36 -17.54
C CYS A 76 -14.39 4.46 -18.67
N ILE A 77 -15.69 4.14 -18.68
CA ILE A 77 -16.33 3.35 -19.75
C ILE A 77 -16.24 4.10 -21.08
N THR A 78 -16.62 5.38 -21.09
CA THR A 78 -16.55 6.24 -22.28
C THR A 78 -15.14 6.29 -22.87
N LEU A 79 -14.11 6.42 -22.03
CA LEU A 79 -12.71 6.45 -22.45
C LEU A 79 -12.20 5.08 -22.91
N LEU A 80 -12.65 3.99 -22.28
CA LEU A 80 -12.34 2.62 -22.71
C LEU A 80 -12.83 2.35 -24.13
N GLU A 81 -14.06 2.77 -24.45
CA GLU A 81 -14.72 2.55 -25.74
C GLU A 81 -14.18 3.49 -26.83
N ASN A 82 -14.06 4.78 -26.50
CA ASN A 82 -13.70 5.79 -27.49
C ASN A 82 -12.20 6.04 -27.59
N GLY A 83 -11.40 5.59 -26.62
CA GLY A 83 -9.99 5.94 -26.48
C GLY A 83 -9.78 7.38 -26.00
N ILE A 84 -8.51 7.77 -25.87
CA ILE A 84 -8.09 9.14 -25.50
C ILE A 84 -7.23 9.75 -26.60
N TYR A 85 -7.47 11.02 -26.94
CA TYR A 85 -6.66 11.74 -27.93
C TYR A 85 -5.58 12.57 -27.23
N ILE A 86 -4.31 12.30 -27.55
CA ILE A 86 -3.15 13.04 -27.06
C ILE A 86 -2.33 13.48 -28.27
N ASN A 87 -2.15 14.79 -28.46
CA ASN A 87 -1.48 15.38 -29.63
C ASN A 87 -2.03 14.82 -30.97
N SER A 88 -3.35 14.79 -31.12
CA SER A 88 -4.08 14.23 -32.28
C SER A 88 -3.86 12.73 -32.55
N LYS A 89 -3.19 12.00 -31.65
CA LYS A 89 -3.05 10.54 -31.73
C LYS A 89 -4.06 9.89 -30.80
N LYS A 90 -4.81 8.93 -31.34
CA LYS A 90 -5.72 8.08 -30.56
C LYS A 90 -4.91 7.04 -29.79
N CYS A 91 -5.14 6.97 -28.50
CA CYS A 91 -4.52 6.02 -27.57
C CYS A 91 -5.61 5.19 -26.89
N HIS A 92 -5.28 3.96 -26.48
CA HIS A 92 -6.19 3.13 -25.71
C HIS A 92 -6.15 3.55 -24.24
N PHE A 93 -7.30 3.63 -23.59
CA PHE A 93 -7.38 3.93 -22.17
C PHE A 93 -7.64 2.66 -21.37
N LYS A 94 -7.06 2.55 -20.17
CA LYS A 94 -7.37 1.47 -19.23
C LYS A 94 -7.23 1.94 -17.79
N LEU A 95 -8.25 1.67 -16.98
CA LEU A 95 -8.13 1.74 -15.52
C LEU A 95 -7.30 0.54 -15.04
N SER A 96 -6.01 0.77 -14.81
CA SER A 96 -5.05 -0.28 -14.47
C SER A 96 -5.18 -0.74 -13.03
N MET A 97 -5.32 0.21 -12.10
CA MET A 97 -5.36 -0.10 -10.67
C MET A 97 -6.14 0.92 -9.85
N LEU A 98 -6.67 0.43 -8.72
CA LEU A 98 -7.33 1.21 -7.68
C LEU A 98 -6.58 1.01 -6.37
N ILE A 99 -5.82 2.02 -5.95
CA ILE A 99 -4.94 2.00 -4.78
C ILE A 99 -5.70 2.66 -3.63
N CYS A 100 -6.04 1.88 -2.61
CA CYS A 100 -6.79 2.37 -1.45
C CYS A 100 -6.24 1.75 -0.17
N ASP A 101 -6.38 2.47 0.93
CA ASP A 101 -6.21 1.87 2.25
C ASP A 101 -7.37 0.89 2.54
N THR A 102 -7.27 0.15 3.64
CA THR A 102 -8.24 -0.90 3.95
C THR A 102 -9.67 -0.37 4.20
N PRO A 103 -9.90 0.69 4.99
CA PRO A 103 -11.21 1.35 5.12
C PRO A 103 -11.81 1.87 3.81
N ALA A 104 -11.06 2.59 2.99
CA ALA A 104 -11.54 3.13 1.72
C ALA A 104 -11.84 2.00 0.73
N LYS A 105 -10.98 0.97 0.69
CA LYS A 105 -11.23 -0.25 -0.09
C LYS A 105 -12.53 -0.94 0.30
N ALA A 106 -12.79 -1.12 1.59
CA ALA A 106 -14.03 -1.75 2.04
C ALA A 106 -15.27 -0.97 1.58
N TYR A 107 -15.18 0.37 1.65
CA TYR A 107 -16.24 1.27 1.24
C TYR A 107 -16.54 1.24 -0.26
N ILE A 108 -15.53 1.44 -1.11
CA ILE A 108 -15.74 1.51 -2.57
C ILE A 108 -16.10 0.16 -3.18
N LEU A 109 -15.69 -0.94 -2.54
CA LEU A 109 -16.01 -2.29 -2.98
C LEU A 109 -17.33 -2.82 -2.40
N ALA A 110 -17.99 -2.06 -1.53
CA ALA A 110 -19.20 -2.47 -0.82
C ALA A 110 -19.01 -3.83 -0.09
N ILE A 111 -17.95 -3.92 0.72
CA ILE A 111 -17.64 -5.10 1.56
C ILE A 111 -17.49 -4.71 3.03
N LYS A 112 -17.63 -5.69 3.92
CA LYS A 112 -17.33 -5.51 5.35
C LYS A 112 -15.84 -5.21 5.55
N GLY A 113 -15.55 -4.43 6.59
CA GLY A 113 -14.18 -4.08 6.97
C GLY A 113 -13.32 -5.30 7.35
N HIS A 114 -12.02 -5.07 7.44
CA HIS A 114 -10.98 -6.08 7.67
C HIS A 114 -11.07 -6.88 8.97
N SER A 115 -11.92 -6.47 9.90
CA SER A 115 -12.20 -7.19 11.15
C SER A 115 -13.15 -8.38 10.99
N GLY A 116 -13.76 -8.56 9.81
CA GLY A 116 -14.56 -9.74 9.51
C GLY A 116 -13.72 -11.00 9.26
N TYR A 117 -14.27 -12.17 9.57
CA TYR A 117 -13.69 -13.44 9.12
C TYR A 117 -13.57 -13.45 7.59
N PHE A 118 -12.51 -14.08 7.07
CA PHE A 118 -12.26 -14.24 5.61
C PHE A 118 -12.17 -12.93 4.80
N SER A 119 -11.65 -11.86 5.42
CA SER A 119 -11.52 -10.52 4.81
C SER A 119 -10.55 -10.41 3.63
N CYS A 120 -9.90 -11.50 3.20
CA CYS A 120 -8.94 -11.48 2.10
C CYS A 120 -9.65 -11.36 0.74
N THR A 121 -9.41 -10.26 0.03
CA THR A 121 -10.05 -10.00 -1.26
C THR A 121 -9.27 -10.54 -2.46
N LYS A 122 -8.23 -11.37 -2.23
CA LYS A 122 -7.29 -11.82 -3.28
C LYS A 122 -7.54 -13.24 -3.77
N TYR A 123 -8.52 -13.94 -3.21
CA TYR A 123 -8.91 -15.29 -3.64
C TYR A 123 -10.15 -15.27 -4.54
N ASN A 124 -10.29 -16.27 -5.41
CA ASN A 124 -11.46 -16.41 -6.29
C ASN A 124 -12.78 -16.58 -5.51
N SER A 125 -12.72 -17.11 -4.28
CA SER A 125 -13.88 -17.18 -3.37
C SER A 125 -14.51 -15.81 -3.10
N PHE A 126 -13.71 -14.75 -3.07
CA PHE A 126 -14.19 -13.37 -2.92
C PHE A 126 -14.98 -12.91 -4.16
N ARG A 127 -14.49 -13.22 -5.37
CA ARG A 127 -15.18 -12.87 -6.63
C ARG A 127 -16.51 -13.61 -6.75
N ASN A 128 -16.53 -14.88 -6.38
CA ASN A 128 -17.71 -15.72 -6.43
C ASN A 128 -18.71 -15.44 -5.29
N LYS A 129 -18.42 -14.45 -4.42
CA LYS A 129 -19.24 -14.10 -3.27
C LYS A 129 -19.65 -15.32 -2.42
N VAL A 130 -18.70 -16.25 -2.22
CA VAL A 130 -18.94 -17.49 -1.44
C VAL A 130 -19.40 -17.17 0.00
N GLN A 131 -19.13 -15.95 0.48
CA GLN A 131 -19.55 -15.45 1.78
C GLN A 131 -20.45 -14.21 1.63
N PRO A 132 -21.75 -14.40 1.43
CA PRO A 132 -22.69 -13.29 1.20
C PRO A 132 -22.61 -12.22 2.29
N GLU A 133 -22.48 -12.61 3.56
CA GLU A 133 -22.33 -11.68 4.69
C GLU A 133 -21.10 -10.77 4.63
N HIS A 134 -20.07 -11.08 3.85
CA HIS A 134 -18.94 -10.17 3.64
C HIS A 134 -19.25 -9.07 2.63
N HIS A 135 -20.25 -9.26 1.77
CA HIS A 135 -20.65 -8.31 0.73
C HIS A 135 -21.88 -7.52 1.20
N ILE A 136 -21.73 -6.21 1.39
CA ILE A 136 -22.84 -5.32 1.77
C ILE A 136 -23.56 -4.73 0.54
N GLY A 137 -23.05 -5.00 -0.66
CA GLY A 137 -23.65 -4.59 -1.91
C GLY A 137 -22.83 -5.03 -3.13
N THR A 138 -23.09 -4.38 -4.26
CA THR A 138 -22.30 -4.54 -5.49
C THR A 138 -21.73 -3.19 -5.87
N SER A 139 -20.41 -3.12 -5.99
CA SER A 139 -19.71 -1.90 -6.40
C SER A 139 -19.98 -1.59 -7.87
N ILE A 140 -20.26 -0.31 -8.16
CA ILE A 140 -20.41 0.20 -9.52
C ILE A 140 -19.14 0.06 -10.37
N LEU A 141 -17.97 -0.08 -9.73
CA LEU A 141 -16.69 -0.34 -10.41
C LEU A 141 -16.71 -1.62 -11.27
N LEU A 142 -17.53 -2.60 -10.91
CA LEU A 142 -17.69 -3.84 -11.70
C LEU A 142 -18.39 -3.62 -13.04
N LYS A 143 -18.97 -2.44 -13.29
CA LYS A 143 -19.51 -2.07 -14.61
C LYS A 143 -18.41 -1.69 -15.61
N ILE A 144 -17.21 -1.34 -15.13
CA ILE A 144 -16.08 -1.01 -16.02
C ILE A 144 -15.65 -2.29 -16.76
N PRO A 145 -15.70 -2.33 -18.10
CA PRO A 145 -15.25 -3.49 -18.86
C PRO A 145 -13.82 -3.91 -18.50
N ASN A 146 -13.60 -5.21 -18.36
CA ASN A 146 -12.31 -5.82 -18.03
C ASN A 146 -11.71 -5.41 -16.66
N PHE A 147 -12.47 -4.76 -15.79
CA PHE A 147 -12.04 -4.48 -14.41
C PHE A 147 -12.22 -5.72 -13.52
N ASN A 148 -11.12 -6.28 -13.05
CA ASN A 148 -11.08 -7.38 -12.09
C ASN A 148 -10.75 -6.86 -10.69
N ILE A 149 -11.72 -6.95 -9.77
CA ILE A 149 -11.57 -6.53 -8.37
C ILE A 149 -10.42 -7.23 -7.61
N ILE A 150 -10.07 -8.47 -7.99
CA ILE A 150 -8.96 -9.21 -7.40
C ILE A 150 -7.63 -8.63 -7.88
N ASP A 151 -7.50 -8.41 -9.19
CA ASP A 151 -6.23 -8.03 -9.81
C ASP A 151 -6.02 -6.51 -9.67
N ASN A 152 -6.98 -5.73 -10.16
CA ASN A 152 -6.92 -4.28 -10.27
C ASN A 152 -7.02 -3.53 -8.94
N VAL A 153 -7.25 -4.20 -7.80
CA VAL A 153 -7.19 -3.57 -6.48
C VAL A 153 -5.98 -4.14 -5.71
N PRO A 154 -4.75 -3.64 -5.96
CA PRO A 154 -3.54 -4.16 -5.34
C PRO A 154 -3.55 -4.04 -3.81
N ILE A 155 -2.69 -4.83 -3.15
CA ILE A 155 -2.40 -4.62 -1.72
C ILE A 155 -1.49 -3.40 -1.61
N ASP A 156 -1.96 -2.34 -0.96
CA ASP A 156 -1.15 -1.14 -0.80
C ASP A 156 0.04 -1.37 0.15
N TYR A 157 1.24 -1.24 -0.41
CA TYR A 157 2.50 -1.36 0.31
C TYR A 157 2.64 -0.33 1.46
N MET A 158 2.11 0.88 1.30
CA MET A 158 2.26 1.92 2.31
C MET A 158 1.41 1.61 3.56
N HIS A 159 0.10 1.43 3.41
CA HIS A 159 -0.81 1.25 4.53
C HIS A 159 -0.82 -0.18 5.07
N CYS A 160 -0.96 -1.18 4.20
CA CYS A 160 -1.07 -2.58 4.63
C CYS A 160 0.28 -3.11 5.14
N PHE A 161 1.34 -2.90 4.37
CA PHE A 161 2.64 -3.51 4.65
C PHE A 161 3.47 -2.73 5.66
N LEU A 162 3.73 -1.44 5.42
CA LEU A 162 4.59 -0.64 6.30
C LEU A 162 3.88 -0.23 7.60
N LEU A 163 2.74 0.47 7.48
CA LEU A 163 2.00 0.97 8.65
C LEU A 163 1.18 -0.11 9.37
N GLY A 164 0.78 -1.15 8.64
CA GLY A 164 0.06 -2.30 9.20
C GLY A 164 1.01 -3.34 9.76
N GLY A 165 1.69 -4.10 8.89
CA GLY A 165 2.49 -5.24 9.30
C GLY A 165 3.87 -4.90 9.87
N THR A 166 4.67 -4.05 9.24
CA THR A 166 6.03 -3.70 9.74
C THR A 166 5.95 -2.99 11.08
N LYS A 167 5.02 -2.03 11.23
CA LYS A 167 4.76 -1.36 12.51
C LYS A 167 4.35 -2.32 13.63
N SER A 168 3.62 -3.40 13.31
CA SER A 168 3.10 -4.31 14.34
C SER A 168 4.23 -4.99 15.12
N PHE A 169 5.35 -5.32 14.46
CA PHE A 169 6.55 -5.86 15.13
C PHE A 169 7.03 -5.00 16.29
N PHE A 170 6.93 -3.69 16.18
CA PHE A 170 7.42 -2.78 17.22
C PHE A 170 6.30 -2.39 18.20
N CYS A 171 5.09 -2.17 17.69
CA CYS A 171 4.03 -1.47 18.41
C CYS A 171 2.86 -2.35 18.87
N ASN A 172 2.74 -3.60 18.40
CA ASN A 172 1.58 -4.43 18.74
C ASN A 172 1.50 -4.71 20.25
N LYS A 173 0.29 -4.64 20.81
CA LYS A 173 0.04 -4.80 22.26
C LYS A 173 0.42 -6.18 22.81
N PHE A 174 0.40 -7.22 21.98
CA PHE A 174 0.66 -8.60 22.39
C PHE A 174 2.11 -9.01 22.12
N TYR A 175 2.58 -8.86 20.89
CA TYR A 175 3.89 -9.35 20.45
C TYR A 175 4.90 -8.24 20.08
N GLY A 176 4.52 -6.97 20.22
CA GLY A 176 5.40 -5.85 19.85
C GLY A 176 6.68 -5.79 20.69
N TRP A 177 7.81 -5.59 20.04
CA TRP A 177 9.13 -5.59 20.68
C TRP A 177 9.34 -4.38 21.60
N ILE A 178 8.67 -3.25 21.33
CA ILE A 178 8.82 -2.01 22.12
C ILE A 178 7.64 -1.85 23.07
N TYR A 179 6.41 -2.02 22.57
CA TYR A 179 5.18 -1.73 23.30
C TYR A 179 4.30 -2.94 23.60
N GLY A 180 4.76 -4.15 23.29
CA GLY A 180 4.04 -5.38 23.56
C GLY A 180 4.20 -5.88 24.98
N LYS A 181 4.10 -7.20 25.15
CA LYS A 181 4.23 -7.88 26.44
C LYS A 181 5.37 -8.93 26.39
N PRO A 182 5.90 -9.34 27.55
CA PRO A 182 6.75 -10.53 27.61
C PRO A 182 6.05 -11.75 27.01
N PRO A 183 6.79 -12.70 26.41
CA PRO A 183 8.26 -12.76 26.33
C PRO A 183 8.87 -11.93 25.19
N TYR A 184 8.06 -11.32 24.31
CA TYR A 184 8.53 -10.67 23.08
C TYR A 184 9.07 -9.26 23.29
N LYS A 185 8.53 -8.56 24.30
CA LYS A 185 8.95 -7.19 24.64
C LYS A 185 10.41 -7.16 25.07
N LEU A 186 11.19 -6.29 24.43
CA LEU A 186 12.59 -6.07 24.75
C LEU A 186 12.74 -5.33 26.09
N ARG A 187 13.87 -5.58 26.75
CA ARG A 187 14.23 -4.87 27.98
C ARG A 187 14.56 -3.42 27.66
N ALA A 188 14.34 -2.51 28.62
CA ALA A 188 14.62 -1.09 28.45
C ALA A 188 16.07 -0.82 27.98
N ARG A 189 17.05 -1.56 28.51
CA ARG A 189 18.45 -1.47 28.09
C ARG A 189 18.64 -1.72 26.59
N ASP A 190 17.91 -2.69 26.03
CA ASP A 190 18.05 -3.12 24.65
C ASP A 190 17.33 -2.13 23.72
N VAL A 191 16.19 -1.59 24.17
CA VAL A 191 15.47 -0.49 23.50
C VAL A 191 16.32 0.79 23.44
N ASN A 192 17.04 1.11 24.53
CA ASN A 192 17.95 2.26 24.56
C ASN A 192 19.12 2.07 23.59
N LYS A 193 19.74 0.89 23.57
CA LYS A 193 20.79 0.55 22.60
C LYS A 193 20.32 0.68 21.14
N ILE A 194 19.12 0.20 20.82
CA ILE A 194 18.54 0.37 19.47
C ILE A 194 18.37 1.87 19.14
N SER A 195 17.87 2.66 20.09
CA SER A 195 17.69 4.11 19.91
C SER A 195 19.02 4.83 19.67
N GLU A 196 20.06 4.51 20.45
CA GLU A 196 21.40 5.07 20.25
C GLU A 196 21.97 4.71 18.88
N ARG A 197 21.83 3.45 18.44
CA ARG A 197 22.27 3.03 17.10
C ARG A 197 21.53 3.79 16.00
N LEU A 198 20.21 3.98 16.13
CA LEU A 198 19.44 4.81 15.20
C LEU A 198 19.95 6.25 15.15
N LEU A 199 20.23 6.86 16.31
CA LEU A 199 20.75 8.23 16.37
C LEU A 199 22.14 8.36 15.76
N ARG A 200 23.03 7.38 15.92
CA ARG A 200 24.34 7.34 15.26
C ARG A 200 24.24 7.22 13.73
N LEU A 201 23.24 6.49 13.23
CA LEU A 201 23.00 6.40 11.79
C LEU A 201 22.44 7.70 11.18
N LYS A 202 21.90 8.62 11.99
CA LYS A 202 21.21 9.83 11.52
C LYS A 202 22.04 10.68 10.56
N SER A 203 23.33 10.86 10.85
CA SER A 203 24.26 11.64 10.01
C SER A 203 24.65 10.94 8.71
N HIS A 204 24.45 9.62 8.63
CA HIS A 204 24.79 8.79 7.48
C HIS A 204 23.61 8.55 6.55
N ILE A 205 22.41 9.05 6.89
CA ILE A 205 21.24 8.97 6.02
C ILE A 205 21.37 10.05 4.94
N PRO A 206 21.34 9.70 3.63
CA PRO A 206 21.40 10.65 2.52
C PRO A 206 20.21 11.63 2.47
N CYS A 207 20.31 12.69 1.65
CA CYS A 207 19.27 13.72 1.54
C CYS A 207 18.03 13.24 0.75
N GLU A 208 18.17 12.19 -0.05
CA GLU A 208 17.13 11.52 -0.81
C GLU A 208 16.05 10.90 0.09
N PHE A 209 16.41 10.56 1.33
CA PHE A 209 15.46 10.12 2.34
C PHE A 209 14.76 11.32 2.98
N SER A 210 13.45 11.43 2.76
CA SER A 210 12.60 12.50 3.30
C SER A 210 12.60 12.66 4.83
N ARG A 211 13.03 11.63 5.56
CA ARG A 211 13.07 11.60 7.04
C ARG A 211 14.40 11.00 7.50
N LYS A 212 14.97 11.59 8.55
CA LYS A 212 16.12 11.03 9.26
C LYS A 212 15.64 10.11 10.39
N THR A 213 16.52 9.27 10.89
CA THR A 213 16.24 8.39 12.03
C THR A 213 16.03 9.19 13.32
N ARG A 214 15.22 8.61 14.22
CA ARG A 214 14.96 9.09 15.58
C ARG A 214 14.85 7.88 16.53
N PRO A 215 14.70 8.07 17.85
CA PRO A 215 14.65 6.97 18.82
C PRO A 215 13.52 5.96 18.54
N ILE A 216 13.77 4.66 18.73
CA ILE A 216 12.77 3.61 18.45
C ILE A 216 11.57 3.69 19.41
N THR A 217 11.73 4.35 20.55
CA THR A 217 10.65 4.70 21.49
C THR A 217 9.64 5.68 20.90
N GLU A 218 9.84 6.20 19.69
CA GLU A 218 8.86 7.01 18.99
C GLU A 218 8.10 6.24 17.89
N CYS A 219 8.33 4.93 17.74
CA CYS A 219 7.83 4.14 16.60
C CYS A 219 6.30 4.14 16.45
N LYS A 220 5.53 4.44 17.50
CA LYS A 220 4.07 4.67 17.37
C LYS A 220 3.72 5.83 16.43
N ARG A 221 4.58 6.86 16.38
CA ARG A 221 4.43 8.10 15.59
C ARG A 221 5.22 8.08 14.29
N TYR A 222 5.87 6.97 13.94
CA TYR A 222 6.61 6.86 12.69
C TYR A 222 5.66 6.92 11.49
N LYS A 223 6.07 7.67 10.46
CA LYS A 223 5.43 7.64 9.14
C LYS A 223 5.86 6.40 8.36
N ALA A 224 5.13 6.07 7.30
CA ALA A 224 5.45 4.94 6.44
C ALA A 224 6.88 5.00 5.88
N SER A 225 7.36 6.19 5.50
CA SER A 225 8.73 6.36 5.00
C SER A 225 9.80 6.03 6.05
N GLU A 226 9.53 6.26 7.34
CA GLU A 226 10.45 5.88 8.43
C GLU A 226 10.44 4.37 8.64
N PHE A 227 9.28 3.71 8.56
CA PHE A 227 9.22 2.24 8.59
C PHE A 227 9.88 1.60 7.36
N ARG A 228 9.80 2.23 6.19
CA ARG A 228 10.51 1.77 4.99
C ARG A 228 12.02 1.85 5.18
N LEU A 229 12.53 2.99 5.65
CA LEU A 229 13.95 3.17 5.96
C LEU A 229 14.41 2.14 6.99
N LEU A 230 13.57 1.91 8.02
CA LEU A 230 13.85 0.91 9.05
C LEU A 230 13.87 -0.49 8.49
N LEU A 231 12.89 -0.88 7.70
CA LEU A 231 12.80 -2.24 7.18
C LEU A 231 13.98 -2.58 6.26
N LEU A 232 14.23 -1.72 5.27
CA LEU A 232 15.14 -2.03 4.16
C LEU A 232 16.61 -1.75 4.47
N TYR A 233 16.91 -0.83 5.39
CA TYR A 233 18.27 -0.33 5.57
C TYR A 233 18.74 -0.35 7.03
N THR A 234 18.05 0.35 7.93
CA THR A 234 18.60 0.53 9.28
C THR A 234 18.33 -0.67 10.19
N GLY A 235 17.20 -1.35 10.01
CA GLY A 235 16.75 -2.51 10.80
C GLY A 235 17.78 -3.64 10.87
N PRO A 236 18.31 -4.13 9.72
CA PRO A 236 19.34 -5.18 9.71
C PRO A 236 20.57 -4.83 10.55
N ILE A 237 20.91 -3.55 10.67
CA ILE A 237 22.07 -3.05 11.42
C ILE A 237 21.72 -2.88 12.90
N ILE A 238 20.64 -2.14 13.20
CA ILE A 238 20.34 -1.73 14.58
C ILE A 238 19.89 -2.90 15.45
N LEU A 239 19.25 -3.92 14.86
CA LEU A 239 18.69 -5.07 15.58
C LEU A 239 19.71 -6.18 15.84
N LYS A 240 20.82 -6.20 15.09
CA LYS A 240 21.84 -7.24 15.16
C LYS A 240 22.45 -7.33 16.56
N ASP A 241 22.57 -8.55 17.08
CA ASP A 241 23.11 -8.85 18.42
C ASP A 241 22.31 -8.25 19.60
N ILE A 242 21.08 -7.74 19.35
CA ILE A 242 20.19 -7.23 20.40
C ILE A 242 18.96 -8.13 20.55
N ILE A 243 18.30 -8.48 19.45
CA ILE A 243 17.17 -9.41 19.47
C ILE A 243 17.65 -10.85 19.30
N SER A 244 16.81 -11.83 19.66
CA SER A 244 17.17 -13.25 19.51
C SER A 244 17.47 -13.60 18.05
N SER A 245 18.39 -14.53 17.81
CA SER A 245 18.78 -14.93 16.44
C SER A 245 17.59 -15.40 15.61
N LYS A 246 16.59 -16.05 16.25
CA LYS A 246 15.35 -16.47 15.57
C LYS A 246 14.53 -15.26 15.09
N MET A 247 14.33 -14.25 15.94
CA MET A 247 13.62 -13.02 15.58
C MET A 247 14.38 -12.20 14.54
N TYR A 248 15.71 -12.16 14.64
CA TYR A 248 16.56 -11.46 13.69
C TYR A 248 16.48 -12.10 12.30
N ASN A 249 16.63 -13.42 12.21
CA ASN A 249 16.52 -14.12 10.93
C ASN A 249 15.14 -13.92 10.28
N ASP A 250 14.07 -13.98 11.06
CA ASP A 250 12.70 -13.70 10.60
C ASP A 250 12.57 -12.28 10.02
N PHE A 251 13.13 -11.28 10.71
CA PHE A 251 13.17 -9.90 10.23
C PHE A 251 14.01 -9.73 8.95
N ILE A 252 15.16 -10.42 8.86
CA ILE A 252 16.01 -10.37 7.67
C ILE A 252 15.31 -11.00 6.46
N VAL A 253 14.58 -12.11 6.64
CA VAL A 253 13.78 -12.70 5.57
C VAL A 253 12.75 -11.69 5.05
N LEU A 254 12.02 -11.02 5.96
CA LEU A 254 11.05 -9.98 5.61
C LEU A 254 11.72 -8.80 4.87
N SER A 255 12.86 -8.33 5.36
CA SER A 255 13.64 -7.26 4.74
C SER A 255 14.09 -7.65 3.33
N LEU A 256 14.61 -8.86 3.16
CA LEU A 256 15.13 -9.37 1.88
C LEU A 256 14.00 -9.56 0.87
N SER A 257 12.92 -10.24 1.24
CA SER A 257 11.77 -10.46 0.36
C SER A 257 11.18 -9.14 -0.13
N THR A 258 11.08 -8.15 0.76
CA THR A 258 10.62 -6.80 0.41
C THR A 258 11.60 -6.06 -0.50
N SER A 259 12.91 -6.18 -0.23
CA SER A 259 13.95 -5.52 -1.03
C SER A 259 13.94 -6.02 -2.48
N ILE A 260 13.70 -7.31 -2.69
CA ILE A 260 13.54 -7.90 -4.02
C ILE A 260 12.34 -7.29 -4.74
N LEU A 261 11.17 -7.26 -4.09
CA LEU A 261 9.92 -6.76 -4.70
C LEU A 261 9.89 -5.24 -4.92
N ILE A 262 10.66 -4.46 -4.16
CA ILE A 262 10.82 -3.01 -4.37
C ILE A 262 11.81 -2.69 -5.48
N SER A 263 12.83 -3.50 -5.67
CA SER A 263 13.87 -3.22 -6.66
C SER A 263 13.28 -3.20 -8.07
N GLN A 264 13.40 -2.07 -8.77
CA GLN A 264 12.99 -1.96 -10.18
C GLN A 264 13.71 -2.97 -11.08
N TYR A 265 14.92 -3.39 -10.70
CA TYR A 265 15.65 -4.42 -11.43
C TYR A 265 15.12 -5.82 -11.11
N TYR A 266 15.16 -6.24 -9.83
CA TYR A 266 14.83 -7.62 -9.47
C TYR A 266 13.34 -7.96 -9.65
N SER A 267 12.45 -6.97 -9.46
CA SER A 267 11.00 -7.17 -9.62
C SER A 267 10.58 -7.46 -11.07
N CYS A 268 11.43 -7.20 -12.06
CA CYS A 268 11.18 -7.54 -13.46
C CYS A 268 11.42 -9.01 -13.82
N TYR A 269 12.01 -9.80 -12.91
CA TYR A 269 12.44 -11.16 -13.19
C TYR A 269 11.63 -12.16 -12.37
N GLU A 270 10.90 -13.05 -13.05
CA GLU A 270 9.99 -14.00 -12.41
C GLU A 270 10.67 -14.92 -11.40
N ASN A 271 11.91 -15.35 -11.63
CA ASN A 271 12.66 -16.17 -10.68
C ASN A 271 12.90 -15.45 -9.34
N TYR A 272 13.18 -14.14 -9.37
CA TYR A 272 13.35 -13.34 -8.16
C TYR A 272 12.01 -13.06 -7.47
N VAL A 273 10.95 -12.78 -8.23
CA VAL A 273 9.60 -12.57 -7.67
C VAL A 273 9.06 -13.86 -7.01
N SER A 274 9.26 -15.00 -7.66
CA SER A 274 8.95 -16.33 -7.09
C SER A 274 9.77 -16.62 -5.85
N TYR A 275 11.07 -16.33 -5.85
CA TYR A 275 11.90 -16.47 -4.65
C TYR A 275 11.40 -15.59 -3.49
N ALA A 276 11.06 -14.33 -3.76
CA ALA A 276 10.49 -13.45 -2.73
C ALA A 276 9.15 -13.96 -2.19
N HIS A 277 8.31 -14.56 -3.04
CA HIS A 277 7.07 -15.22 -2.63
C HIS A 277 7.32 -16.34 -1.62
N ASP A 278 8.30 -17.20 -1.90
CA ASP A 278 8.63 -18.31 -1.02
C ASP A 278 9.28 -17.84 0.28
N LEU A 279 10.06 -16.75 0.24
CA LEU A 279 10.53 -16.07 1.45
C LEU A 279 9.37 -15.53 2.30
N PHE A 280 8.33 -14.94 1.69
CA PHE A 280 7.13 -14.48 2.43
C PHE A 280 6.35 -15.65 3.05
N LYS A 281 6.20 -16.77 2.33
CA LYS A 281 5.61 -17.99 2.90
C LYS A 281 6.41 -18.51 4.08
N TYR A 282 7.73 -18.61 3.93
CA TYR A 282 8.63 -19.05 4.99
C TYR A 282 8.51 -18.14 6.21
N PHE A 283 8.58 -16.83 6.00
CA PHE A 283 8.41 -15.82 7.03
C PHE A 283 7.08 -16.01 7.76
N ILE A 284 5.94 -16.11 7.06
CA ILE A 284 4.63 -16.27 7.69
C ILE A 284 4.57 -17.54 8.57
N ILE A 285 5.05 -18.67 8.06
CA ILE A 285 5.06 -19.93 8.80
C ILE A 285 5.95 -19.82 10.05
N ASN A 286 7.12 -19.20 9.90
CA ASN A 286 8.08 -19.05 10.99
C ASN A 286 7.63 -18.03 12.03
N SER A 287 7.14 -16.86 11.61
CA SER A 287 6.58 -15.84 12.51
C SER A 287 5.37 -16.38 13.28
N GLN A 288 4.52 -17.22 12.68
CA GLN A 288 3.42 -17.86 13.41
C GLN A 288 3.93 -18.76 14.54
N LYS A 289 5.01 -19.53 14.31
CA LYS A 289 5.66 -20.35 15.35
C LYS A 289 6.32 -19.49 16.43
N LEU A 290 6.89 -18.34 16.05
CA LEU A 290 7.60 -17.45 16.97
C LEU A 290 6.66 -16.62 17.84
N TYR A 291 5.61 -16.04 17.27
CA TYR A 291 4.76 -15.05 17.93
C TYR A 291 3.36 -15.57 18.25
N GLY A 292 3.00 -16.77 17.76
CA GLY A 292 1.68 -17.37 17.89
C GLY A 292 0.72 -17.00 16.75
N PRO A 293 -0.46 -17.67 16.69
CA PRO A 293 -1.46 -17.47 15.63
C PRO A 293 -1.99 -16.03 15.53
N GLN A 294 -2.01 -15.29 16.65
CA GLN A 294 -2.42 -13.89 16.71
C GLN A 294 -1.52 -12.95 15.90
N PHE A 295 -0.33 -13.39 15.51
CA PHE A 295 0.56 -12.62 14.64
C PHE A 295 0.04 -12.54 13.20
N ILE A 296 -0.62 -13.59 12.73
CA ILE A 296 -1.17 -13.71 11.37
C ILE A 296 -2.47 -12.89 11.28
N SER A 297 -2.29 -11.57 11.33
CA SER A 297 -3.33 -10.60 11.05
C SER A 297 -3.67 -10.55 9.56
N HIS A 298 -4.80 -9.92 9.21
CA HIS A 298 -5.17 -9.64 7.83
C HIS A 298 -4.03 -9.00 7.02
N ASN A 299 -3.33 -8.02 7.61
CA ASN A 299 -2.22 -7.35 6.95
C ASN A 299 -1.05 -8.29 6.66
N VAL A 300 -0.67 -9.14 7.61
CA VAL A 300 0.42 -10.11 7.45
C VAL A 300 0.05 -11.19 6.44
N HIS A 301 -1.19 -11.68 6.47
CA HIS A 301 -1.68 -12.62 5.44
C HIS A 301 -1.57 -12.03 4.03
N ASN A 302 -1.88 -10.73 3.87
CA ASN A 302 -1.79 -10.06 2.57
C ASN A 302 -0.38 -10.00 1.99
N PHE A 303 0.67 -10.31 2.77
CA PHE A 303 2.05 -10.33 2.26
C PHE A 303 2.23 -11.43 1.20
N LEU A 304 1.47 -12.53 1.30
CA LEU A 304 1.47 -13.62 0.32
C LEU A 304 1.02 -13.17 -1.07
N HIS A 305 0.26 -12.08 -1.16
CA HIS A 305 -0.31 -11.60 -2.41
C HIS A 305 0.51 -10.47 -3.04
N LEU A 306 1.61 -10.04 -2.41
CA LEU A 306 2.45 -8.97 -2.93
C LEU A 306 3.18 -9.38 -4.20
N SER A 307 3.68 -10.60 -4.27
CA SER A 307 4.37 -11.11 -5.46
C SER A 307 3.44 -11.13 -6.67
N ASP A 308 2.17 -11.50 -6.47
CA ASP A 308 1.16 -11.45 -7.55
C ASP A 308 0.84 -10.01 -7.98
N CYS A 309 0.77 -9.06 -7.03
CA CYS A 309 0.65 -7.65 -7.38
C CYS A 309 1.87 -7.14 -8.16
N VAL A 310 3.09 -7.60 -7.81
CA VAL A 310 4.31 -7.24 -8.52
C VAL A 310 4.34 -7.80 -9.95
N ARG A 311 3.87 -9.04 -10.15
CA ARG A 311 3.71 -9.62 -11.49
C ARG A 311 2.78 -8.78 -12.38
N LEU A 312 1.75 -8.19 -11.79
CA LEU A 312 0.75 -7.40 -12.52
C LEU A 312 1.18 -5.94 -12.75
N PHE A 313 1.86 -5.33 -11.78
CA PHE A 313 2.06 -3.86 -11.74
C PHE A 313 3.53 -3.42 -11.67
N GLY A 314 4.46 -4.38 -11.69
CA GLY A 314 5.89 -4.13 -11.48
C GLY A 314 6.23 -3.87 -10.01
N SER A 315 7.36 -3.21 -9.74
CA SER A 315 7.85 -2.98 -8.38
C SER A 315 6.79 -2.41 -7.41
N LEU A 316 6.94 -2.69 -6.11
CA LEU A 316 6.03 -2.22 -5.05
C LEU A 316 5.78 -0.70 -5.06
N ASP A 317 6.72 0.09 -5.57
CA ASP A 317 6.58 1.55 -5.69
C ASP A 317 5.50 1.96 -6.69
N ASN A 318 5.30 1.18 -7.75
CA ASN A 318 4.39 1.52 -8.85
C ASN A 318 2.93 1.60 -8.40
N PHE A 319 2.54 0.79 -7.41
CA PHE A 319 1.18 0.69 -6.88
C PHE A 319 1.05 1.10 -5.40
N SER A 320 1.99 1.91 -4.92
CA SER A 320 1.96 2.44 -3.54
C SER A 320 1.14 3.74 -3.43
N ALA A 321 0.56 3.98 -2.25
CA ALA A 321 -0.20 5.20 -1.96
C ALA A 321 0.66 6.46 -1.72
N PHE A 322 2.00 6.36 -1.70
CA PHE A 322 2.88 7.48 -1.32
C PHE A 322 2.67 8.77 -2.13
N ILE A 323 2.52 8.66 -3.45
CA ILE A 323 2.33 9.84 -4.32
C ILE A 323 0.98 10.53 -4.07
N PHE A 324 -0.05 9.75 -3.72
CA PHE A 324 -1.39 10.24 -3.46
C PHE A 324 -1.45 10.90 -2.08
N GLU A 325 -0.84 10.29 -1.06
CA GLU A 325 -0.72 10.89 0.28
C GLU A 325 0.01 12.24 0.25
N ASN A 326 1.08 12.34 -0.56
CA ASN A 326 1.80 13.61 -0.74
C ASN A 326 0.91 14.67 -1.38
N TYR A 327 0.10 14.31 -2.39
CA TYR A 327 -0.85 15.23 -3.02
C TYR A 327 -1.97 15.64 -2.05
N MET A 328 -2.48 14.71 -1.25
CA MET A 328 -3.50 14.99 -0.23
C MET A 328 -3.00 15.97 0.85
N GLN A 329 -1.72 15.94 1.20
CA GLN A 329 -1.13 16.93 2.11
C GLN A 329 -1.14 18.35 1.51
N TYR A 330 -0.97 18.48 0.19
CA TYR A 330 -1.11 19.77 -0.49
C TYR A 330 -2.55 20.29 -0.45
N LEU A 331 -3.56 19.41 -0.63
CA LEU A 331 -4.97 19.81 -0.55
C LEU A 331 -5.41 20.27 0.85
N LYS A 332 -4.70 19.85 1.90
CA LYS A 332 -5.01 20.17 3.30
C LYS A 332 -4.43 21.51 3.77
N ASN A 333 -3.40 22.01 3.09
CA ASN A 333 -2.65 23.20 3.49
C ASN A 333 -3.06 24.42 2.66
#